data_AF-A0A8S1A4W6-F1
#
_entry.id   AF-A0A8S1A4W6-F1
#
_cell.length_a   1.000
_cell.length_b   1.000
_cell.length_c   1.000
_cell.angle_alpha   90.00
_cell.angle_beta   90.00
_cell.angle_gamma   90.00
#
_symmetry.space_group_name_H-M   'P 1'
#
loop_
_entity.id
_entity.type
_entity.pdbx_description
1 polymer ?
#
loop_
_entity_poly.entity_id
_entity_poly.type
_entity_poly.pdbx_seq_one_letter_code
_entity_poly.pdbx_strand_id
1 'polypeptide(L)'
;MTSHANESSEVRKISDTDYSDPAVLSLHRPFQHRRTTIIVTFANPTVTLVDIHTIMETGMNVARFLPAKSTSHDKKELITKVFKAAKYLAKKHGMIEWPYATCIELKTCVVKTGILEQGSHLFIPADSEVTLTNDLEQYDKCNVNKIFVDNPYLTSETKEGMEVSIRQEAIIMIVKKILTDRVICTVIKAGYLKNLDSVCMRGAKRTRSYLSMKDLELAKLAMDNEVDMIIIQYARHPDTVKRLKKFLGAALKRTCLVCGICTNEGLRNVDDIIKEADGIIVSREYLPYELERKMMSSMDRIQKYIVGKCRRAGKPAYVSGQIFKSVFKTGKLNEQDATDVTHCLLQGVSGFLLKPCDNSQSTRNVIKELTSLCTEIEPYTNEKIDYRRIIEEDPVPLNAAMAAVTSCVMLVNETQAQMIIIPTVSGRTVYHLNSLRIGCLVLAVTTNIRSFRLMQIKRAVIPLLYNGSSHGTWEKKVGDRINFAVEYALNKNWLSYSNYYIALQKGTELSAYCDTVRILEVTTKKKELISCGDDDQDSS
;
A
#
# COMPACT_ATOMS: atom_id res chain seq x y z
N MET A 1 -6.26 -11.63 -52.47
CA MET A 1 -6.80 -10.49 -51.71
C MET A 1 -7.83 -11.02 -50.73
N THR A 2 -7.38 -11.38 -49.54
CA THR A 2 -8.23 -11.72 -48.40
C THR A 2 -7.62 -10.97 -47.23
N SER A 3 -8.30 -9.90 -46.84
CA SER A 3 -7.89 -9.03 -45.75
C SER A 3 -7.96 -9.81 -44.44
N HIS A 4 -6.80 -10.17 -43.90
CA HIS A 4 -6.68 -10.44 -42.48
C HIS A 4 -6.90 -9.10 -41.76
N ALA A 5 -8.15 -8.83 -41.40
CA ALA A 5 -8.47 -7.80 -40.43
C ALA A 5 -7.82 -8.21 -39.11
N ASN A 6 -6.70 -7.58 -38.79
CA ASN A 6 -6.22 -7.52 -37.42
C ASN A 6 -7.30 -6.79 -36.63
N GLU A 7 -8.18 -7.52 -35.95
CA GLU A 7 -8.95 -6.99 -34.83
C GLU A 7 -7.99 -6.70 -33.69
N SER A 8 -7.26 -5.59 -33.80
CA SER A 8 -6.66 -4.92 -32.65
C SER A 8 -7.82 -4.44 -31.78
N SER A 9 -8.30 -5.33 -30.91
CA SER A 9 -9.29 -5.06 -29.87
C SER A 9 -8.66 -4.16 -28.81
N GLU A 10 -8.56 -2.87 -29.14
CA GLU A 10 -8.17 -1.82 -28.20
C GLU A 10 -9.16 -1.80 -27.03
N VAL A 11 -8.63 -1.89 -25.81
CA VAL A 11 -9.40 -1.60 -24.60
C VAL A 11 -9.77 -0.12 -24.67
N ARG A 12 -11.02 0.19 -25.04
CA ARG A 12 -11.57 1.55 -25.07
C ARG A 12 -11.58 2.11 -23.63
N LYS A 13 -10.97 3.28 -23.43
CA LYS A 13 -10.81 3.91 -22.11
C LYS A 13 -12.00 4.80 -21.78
N ILE A 14 -12.34 4.90 -20.49
CA ILE A 14 -13.44 5.73 -19.95
C ILE A 14 -13.63 7.09 -20.63
N SER A 15 -12.56 7.84 -20.88
CA SER A 15 -12.64 9.18 -21.49
C SER A 15 -13.01 9.19 -22.97
N ASP A 16 -12.71 8.10 -23.67
CA ASP A 16 -12.86 7.94 -25.12
C ASP A 16 -13.97 6.90 -25.44
N THR A 17 -14.62 6.40 -24.38
CA THR A 17 -15.69 5.42 -24.45
C THR A 17 -17.02 6.14 -24.63
N ASP A 18 -17.68 5.89 -25.76
CA ASP A 18 -19.09 6.22 -25.90
C ASP A 18 -19.91 5.32 -24.96
N TYR A 19 -20.34 5.88 -23.83
CA TYR A 19 -21.15 5.17 -22.85
C TYR A 19 -22.57 4.86 -23.31
N SER A 20 -22.99 5.35 -24.47
CA SER A 20 -24.24 4.95 -25.12
C SER A 20 -24.10 3.67 -25.96
N ASP A 21 -22.87 3.22 -26.24
CA ASP A 21 -22.60 1.98 -26.98
C ASP A 21 -22.76 0.74 -26.06
N PRO A 22 -23.68 -0.20 -26.35
CA PRO A 22 -23.84 -1.43 -25.58
C PRO A 22 -22.57 -2.29 -25.53
N ALA A 23 -21.64 -2.12 -26.49
CA ALA A 23 -20.36 -2.82 -26.50
C ALA A 23 -19.52 -2.54 -25.23
N VAL A 24 -19.78 -1.43 -24.53
CA VAL A 24 -19.14 -1.12 -23.25
C VAL A 24 -19.40 -2.19 -22.19
N LEU A 25 -20.56 -2.85 -22.24
CA LEU A 25 -20.91 -3.95 -21.34
C LEU A 25 -20.15 -5.26 -21.66
N SER A 26 -19.53 -5.34 -22.84
CA SER A 26 -18.82 -6.52 -23.34
C SER A 26 -17.29 -6.36 -23.37
N LEU A 27 -16.76 -5.21 -22.92
CA LEU A 27 -15.32 -4.95 -22.75
C LEU A 27 -14.78 -5.81 -21.60
N HIS A 28 -14.58 -7.09 -21.87
CA HIS A 28 -14.09 -8.08 -20.91
C HIS A 28 -12.77 -8.64 -21.37
N ARG A 29 -11.71 -7.86 -21.19
CA ARG A 29 -10.35 -8.41 -21.12
C ARG A 29 -9.66 -7.84 -19.89
N PRO A 30 -9.74 -8.54 -18.74
CA PRO A 30 -8.92 -8.16 -17.59
C PRO A 30 -7.46 -8.20 -18.00
N PHE A 31 -6.67 -7.22 -17.53
CA PHE A 31 -5.23 -7.33 -17.69
C PHE A 31 -4.74 -8.60 -17.01
N GLN A 32 -3.75 -9.28 -17.60
CA GLN A 32 -3.20 -10.50 -17.03
C GLN A 32 -2.42 -10.27 -15.72
N HIS A 33 -2.26 -9.01 -15.30
CA HIS A 33 -1.52 -8.65 -14.10
C HIS A 33 -2.20 -7.48 -13.37
N ARG A 34 -2.01 -7.46 -12.05
CA ARG A 34 -2.40 -6.34 -11.18
C ARG A 34 -1.27 -5.32 -11.10
N ARG A 35 -1.58 -4.03 -11.15
CA ARG A 35 -0.64 -2.91 -10.92
C ARG A 35 -0.64 -2.46 -9.47
N THR A 36 -1.80 -2.52 -8.82
CA THR A 36 -2.05 -2.03 -7.47
C THR A 36 -1.30 -2.86 -6.42
N THR A 37 -0.68 -2.19 -5.45
CA THR A 37 0.06 -2.86 -4.36
C THR A 37 -0.88 -3.37 -3.27
N ILE A 38 -0.65 -4.58 -2.75
CA ILE A 38 -1.37 -5.11 -1.57
C ILE A 38 -0.40 -5.26 -0.39
N ILE A 39 -0.70 -4.55 0.69
CA ILE A 39 -0.01 -4.66 1.98
C ILE A 39 -0.86 -5.52 2.91
N VAL A 40 -0.33 -6.64 3.39
CA VAL A 40 -1.03 -7.59 4.27
C VAL A 40 -0.47 -7.48 5.68
N THR A 41 -1.37 -7.44 6.67
CA THR A 41 -0.98 -7.27 8.07
C THR A 41 -0.89 -8.61 8.82
N PHE A 42 0.29 -8.93 9.34
CA PHE A 42 0.53 -10.00 10.30
C PHE A 42 0.61 -9.43 11.72
N ALA A 43 -0.35 -9.79 12.57
CA ALA A 43 -0.42 -9.31 13.96
C ALA A 43 -0.25 -10.42 15.00
N ASN A 44 -0.59 -11.66 14.66
CA ASN A 44 -0.61 -12.78 15.59
C ASN A 44 0.65 -13.65 15.41
N PRO A 45 1.46 -13.87 16.46
CA PRO A 45 2.64 -14.74 16.36
C PRO A 45 2.30 -16.20 16.09
N THR A 46 1.06 -16.64 16.35
CA THR A 46 0.62 -18.03 16.11
C THR A 46 0.36 -18.36 14.64
N VAL A 47 0.45 -17.38 13.73
CA VAL A 47 0.36 -17.64 12.28
C VAL A 47 1.42 -18.66 11.87
N THR A 48 1.01 -19.68 11.11
CA THR A 48 1.90 -20.76 10.71
C THR A 48 2.76 -20.36 9.50
N LEU A 49 3.89 -21.05 9.30
CA LEU A 49 4.69 -20.87 8.08
C LEU A 49 3.89 -21.20 6.81
N VAL A 50 3.02 -22.22 6.87
CA VAL A 50 2.17 -22.61 5.74
C VAL A 50 1.18 -21.49 5.38
N ASP A 51 0.56 -20.87 6.38
CA ASP A 51 -0.31 -19.72 6.16
C ASP A 51 0.44 -18.57 5.49
N ILE A 52 1.63 -18.23 5.97
CA ILE A 52 2.46 -17.18 5.38
C ILE A 52 2.83 -17.54 3.93
N HIS A 53 3.28 -18.77 3.65
CA HIS A 53 3.60 -19.22 2.29
C HIS A 53 2.42 -18.97 1.35
N THR A 54 1.24 -19.44 1.74
CA THR A 54 0.07 -19.37 0.88
C THR A 54 -0.42 -17.93 0.70
N ILE A 55 -0.33 -17.07 1.72
CA ILE A 55 -0.65 -15.64 1.60
C ILE A 55 0.32 -14.92 0.64
N MET A 56 1.63 -15.18 0.78
CA MET A 56 2.65 -14.62 -0.11
C MET A 56 2.41 -15.03 -1.56
N GLU A 57 2.20 -16.33 -1.80
CA GLU A 57 1.98 -16.91 -3.13
C GLU A 57 0.67 -16.45 -3.78
N THR A 58 -0.33 -16.06 -2.99
CA THR A 58 -1.61 -15.52 -3.50
C THR A 58 -1.46 -14.11 -4.12
N GLY A 59 -0.35 -13.42 -3.86
CA GLY A 59 -0.04 -12.12 -4.50
C GLY A 59 0.09 -10.95 -3.52
N MET A 60 0.57 -11.19 -2.31
CA MET A 60 0.97 -10.12 -1.37
C MET A 60 2.25 -9.42 -1.87
N ASN A 61 2.29 -8.09 -1.84
CA ASN A 61 3.51 -7.34 -2.15
C ASN A 61 4.32 -6.97 -0.90
N VAL A 62 3.64 -6.60 0.19
CA VAL A 62 4.29 -6.11 1.41
C VAL A 62 3.73 -6.82 2.64
N ALA A 63 4.61 -7.41 3.44
CA ALA A 63 4.30 -7.97 4.74
C ALA A 63 4.42 -6.88 5.82
N ARG A 64 3.29 -6.40 6.36
CA ARG A 64 3.25 -5.48 7.49
C ARG A 64 3.18 -6.26 8.81
N PHE A 65 4.15 -6.04 9.67
CA PHE A 65 4.15 -6.51 11.04
C PHE A 65 3.46 -5.50 11.93
N LEU A 66 2.37 -5.92 12.57
CA LEU A 66 1.66 -5.15 13.59
C LEU A 66 1.90 -5.77 14.96
N PRO A 67 2.92 -5.32 15.70
CA PRO A 67 3.22 -5.85 17.03
C PRO A 67 2.14 -5.39 18.03
N ALA A 68 1.08 -6.18 18.19
CA ALA A 68 0.02 -5.94 19.16
C ALA A 68 0.14 -6.94 20.31
N LYS A 69 0.39 -6.44 21.53
CA LYS A 69 0.48 -7.23 22.77
C LYS A 69 1.53 -8.37 22.71
N SER A 70 2.56 -8.22 21.89
CA SER A 70 3.59 -9.24 21.66
C SER A 70 4.92 -8.87 22.31
N THR A 71 5.61 -9.88 22.85
CA THR A 71 6.94 -9.72 23.45
C THR A 71 7.99 -9.38 22.39
N SER A 72 9.17 -8.91 22.80
CA SER A 72 10.27 -8.71 21.84
C SER A 72 10.68 -10.00 21.12
N HIS A 73 10.46 -11.16 21.75
CA HIS A 73 10.69 -12.47 21.14
C HIS A 73 9.68 -12.74 20.01
N ASP A 74 8.39 -12.63 20.30
CA ASP A 74 7.30 -12.84 19.34
C ASP A 74 7.46 -11.97 18.09
N LYS A 75 7.88 -10.71 18.26
CA LYS A 75 8.11 -9.78 17.15
C LYS A 75 9.20 -10.28 16.21
N LYS A 76 10.33 -10.74 16.76
CA LYS A 76 11.45 -11.29 15.98
C LYS A 76 11.09 -12.61 15.33
N GLU A 77 10.34 -13.46 16.04
CA GLU A 77 9.87 -14.74 15.51
C GLU A 77 9.00 -14.53 14.27
N LEU A 78 8.04 -13.61 14.33
CA LEU A 78 7.14 -13.33 13.20
C LEU A 78 7.89 -12.82 11.97
N ILE A 79 8.84 -11.91 12.14
CA ILE A 79 9.73 -11.43 11.06
C ILE A 79 10.52 -12.60 10.47
N THR A 80 11.09 -13.43 11.34
CA THR A 80 11.86 -14.62 10.94
C THR A 80 11.01 -15.62 10.15
N LYS A 81 9.75 -15.82 10.53
CA LYS A 81 8.82 -16.69 9.80
C LYS A 81 8.58 -16.19 8.38
N VAL A 82 8.36 -14.88 8.19
CA VAL A 82 8.21 -14.29 6.85
C VAL A 82 9.47 -14.44 6.00
N PHE A 83 10.65 -14.25 6.58
CA PHE A 83 11.92 -14.46 5.86
C PHE A 83 12.14 -15.93 5.47
N LYS A 84 11.82 -16.88 6.35
CA LYS A 84 11.86 -18.32 6.02
C LYS A 84 10.88 -18.65 4.90
N ALA A 85 9.68 -18.07 4.96
CA ALA A 85 8.65 -18.27 3.96
C ALA A 85 9.05 -17.78 2.58
N ALA A 86 9.63 -16.58 2.50
CA ALA A 86 10.18 -16.02 1.28
C ALA A 86 11.27 -16.92 0.67
N LYS A 87 12.23 -17.38 1.48
CA LYS A 87 13.30 -18.28 1.01
C LYS A 87 12.76 -19.60 0.47
N TYR A 88 11.77 -20.17 1.14
CA TYR A 88 11.11 -21.39 0.68
C TYR A 88 10.43 -21.18 -0.67
N LEU A 89 9.65 -20.10 -0.82
CA LEU A 89 8.96 -19.79 -2.08
C LEU A 89 9.94 -19.48 -3.22
N ALA A 90 11.02 -18.75 -2.94
CA ALA A 90 12.07 -18.51 -3.91
C ALA A 90 12.64 -19.83 -4.44
N LYS A 91 13.00 -20.77 -3.54
CA LYS A 91 13.47 -22.10 -3.92
C LYS A 91 12.42 -22.90 -4.69
N LYS A 92 11.16 -22.91 -4.22
CA LYS A 92 10.03 -23.63 -4.86
C LYS A 92 9.83 -23.19 -6.31
N HIS A 93 9.97 -21.90 -6.60
CA HIS A 93 9.73 -21.30 -7.91
C HIS A 93 11.00 -21.07 -8.73
N GLY A 94 12.15 -21.60 -8.30
CA GLY A 94 13.43 -21.42 -9.01
C GLY A 94 13.90 -19.96 -9.08
N MET A 95 13.47 -19.12 -8.14
CA MET A 95 13.83 -17.71 -8.05
C MET A 95 15.00 -17.52 -7.07
N ILE A 96 15.80 -16.48 -7.32
CA ILE A 96 16.90 -16.09 -6.42
C ILE A 96 16.35 -15.55 -5.09
N GLU A 97 15.30 -14.74 -5.17
CA GLU A 97 14.64 -14.10 -4.03
C GLU A 97 13.15 -13.98 -4.35
N TRP A 98 12.29 -14.13 -3.34
CA TRP A 98 10.86 -13.95 -3.53
C TRP A 98 10.54 -12.45 -3.61
N PRO A 99 9.67 -12.00 -4.52
CA PRO A 99 9.31 -10.58 -4.65
C PRO A 99 8.38 -10.11 -3.51
N TYR A 100 8.95 -9.66 -2.39
CA TYR A 100 8.19 -9.02 -1.30
C TYR A 100 8.98 -7.87 -0.66
N ALA A 101 8.28 -6.95 -0.01
CA ALA A 101 8.86 -6.01 0.94
C ALA A 101 8.36 -6.31 2.35
N THR A 102 9.09 -5.81 3.33
CA THR A 102 8.72 -5.87 4.75
C THR A 102 8.38 -4.49 5.29
N CYS A 103 7.45 -4.46 6.25
CA CYS A 103 6.99 -3.23 6.87
C CYS A 103 6.77 -3.40 8.37
N ILE A 104 7.20 -2.44 9.19
CA ILE A 104 6.80 -2.35 10.60
C ILE A 104 5.93 -1.11 10.81
N GLU A 105 4.87 -1.24 11.60
CA GLU A 105 4.06 -0.10 12.00
C GLU A 105 4.43 0.45 13.38
N LEU A 106 4.61 1.76 13.44
CA LEU A 106 4.65 2.56 14.66
C LEU A 106 3.22 3.01 15.00
N LYS A 107 2.79 2.70 16.22
CA LYS A 107 1.41 2.97 16.64
C LYS A 107 1.18 4.41 17.06
N THR A 108 2.24 5.17 17.34
CA THR A 108 2.25 6.61 17.69
C THR A 108 0.94 7.16 18.28
N CYS A 109 0.91 7.42 19.59
CA CYS A 109 -0.13 8.22 20.24
C CYS A 109 -1.59 7.70 20.21
N VAL A 110 -1.85 6.43 19.87
CA VAL A 110 -3.19 5.86 20.10
C VAL A 110 -3.52 5.93 21.58
N VAL A 111 -4.62 6.60 21.91
CA VAL A 111 -5.17 6.62 23.26
C VAL A 111 -5.99 5.36 23.47
N LYS A 112 -5.93 4.79 24.66
CA LYS A 112 -6.55 3.52 25.04
C LYS A 112 -7.23 3.60 26.38
N THR A 113 -8.20 2.72 26.57
CA THR A 113 -8.81 2.44 27.86
C THR A 113 -7.89 1.57 28.73
N GLY A 114 -8.23 1.46 30.01
CA GLY A 114 -7.60 0.52 30.94
C GLY A 114 -8.06 -0.94 30.77
N ILE A 115 -7.85 -1.70 31.83
CA ILE A 115 -8.32 -3.07 32.03
C ILE A 115 -9.61 -3.03 32.87
N LEU A 116 -10.56 -3.88 32.51
CA LEU A 116 -11.82 -4.07 33.21
C LEU A 116 -11.59 -4.67 34.59
N GLU A 117 -12.33 -4.18 35.57
CA GLU A 117 -12.33 -4.70 36.95
C GLU A 117 -12.77 -6.16 37.01
N GLN A 118 -13.73 -6.53 36.16
CA GLN A 118 -14.26 -7.89 36.07
C GLN A 118 -14.46 -8.31 34.61
N GLY A 119 -14.03 -9.52 34.28
CA GLY A 119 -14.24 -10.14 32.98
C GLY A 119 -13.39 -9.57 31.84
N SER A 120 -13.78 -9.91 30.61
CA SER A 120 -13.07 -9.52 29.37
C SER A 120 -13.87 -8.56 28.49
N HIS A 121 -15.14 -8.33 28.85
CA HIS A 121 -16.07 -7.47 28.16
C HIS A 121 -17.10 -6.92 29.15
N LEU A 122 -17.51 -5.67 28.97
CA LEU A 122 -18.45 -4.98 29.84
C LEU A 122 -19.46 -4.19 29.00
N PHE A 123 -20.75 -4.35 29.24
CA PHE A 123 -21.77 -3.57 28.53
C PHE A 123 -21.97 -2.21 29.21
N ILE A 124 -21.86 -1.13 28.43
CA ILE A 124 -22.10 0.25 28.86
C ILE A 124 -23.48 0.68 28.30
N PRO A 125 -24.49 0.93 29.16
CA PRO A 125 -25.84 1.29 28.72
C PRO A 125 -25.91 2.69 28.08
N ALA A 126 -26.87 2.89 27.18
CA ALA A 126 -27.22 4.22 26.68
C ALA A 126 -27.82 5.07 27.81
N ASP A 127 -27.72 6.39 27.66
CA ASP A 127 -28.22 7.41 28.59
C ASP A 127 -27.58 7.37 29.99
N SER A 128 -26.61 6.47 30.22
CA SER A 128 -25.83 6.41 31.45
C SER A 128 -24.75 7.50 31.49
N GLU A 129 -24.35 7.89 32.71
CA GLU A 129 -23.20 8.76 32.93
C GLU A 129 -21.95 7.93 33.22
N VAL A 130 -20.88 8.23 32.49
CA VAL A 130 -19.58 7.56 32.63
C VAL A 130 -18.51 8.61 32.90
N THR A 131 -17.69 8.34 33.91
CA THR A 131 -16.52 9.16 34.24
C THR A 131 -15.29 8.63 33.51
N LEU A 132 -14.68 9.47 32.67
CA LEU A 132 -13.36 9.22 32.10
C LEU A 132 -12.29 9.85 32.99
N THR A 133 -11.24 9.09 33.32
CA THR A 133 -10.13 9.56 34.16
C THR A 133 -8.80 9.06 33.63
N ASN A 134 -7.72 9.78 33.88
CA ASN A 134 -6.34 9.34 33.62
C ASN A 134 -5.59 8.97 34.90
N ASP A 135 -6.31 8.76 36.01
CA ASP A 135 -5.78 8.27 37.28
C ASP A 135 -5.29 6.82 37.15
N LEU A 136 -3.99 6.62 37.33
CA LEU A 136 -3.35 5.30 37.21
C LEU A 136 -3.89 4.28 38.20
N GLU A 137 -4.44 4.68 39.35
CA GLU A 137 -5.07 3.75 40.31
C GLU A 137 -6.34 3.09 39.79
N GLN A 138 -6.90 3.63 38.70
CA GLN A 138 -8.09 3.12 38.01
C GLN A 138 -7.72 2.31 36.76
N TYR A 139 -6.42 2.16 36.44
CA TYR A 139 -5.96 1.48 35.23
C TYR A 139 -6.57 0.09 35.07
N ASP A 140 -6.70 -0.68 36.15
CA ASP A 140 -7.24 -2.04 36.18
C ASP A 140 -8.61 -2.16 36.83
N LYS A 141 -9.31 -1.03 36.99
CA LYS A 141 -10.63 -0.95 37.65
C LYS A 141 -11.68 -0.30 36.75
N CYS A 142 -11.59 -0.50 35.44
CA CYS A 142 -12.60 0.02 34.53
C CYS A 142 -13.93 -0.72 34.74
N ASN A 143 -15.02 0.02 34.95
CA ASN A 143 -16.36 -0.50 35.17
C ASN A 143 -17.42 0.38 34.50
N VAL A 144 -18.71 0.12 34.78
CA VAL A 144 -19.82 0.78 34.08
C VAL A 144 -19.89 2.28 34.35
N ASN A 145 -19.33 2.73 35.48
CA ASN A 145 -19.39 4.12 35.91
C ASN A 145 -18.08 4.87 35.63
N LYS A 146 -16.95 4.16 35.52
CA LYS A 146 -15.63 4.79 35.40
C LYS A 146 -14.71 4.03 34.46
N ILE A 147 -14.11 4.76 33.53
CA ILE A 147 -13.18 4.22 32.53
C ILE A 147 -11.86 4.99 32.60
N PHE A 148 -10.76 4.28 32.83
CA PHE A 148 -9.42 4.83 32.68
C PHE A 148 -9.12 5.10 31.20
N VAL A 149 -8.47 6.23 30.91
CA VAL A 149 -8.00 6.64 29.60
C VAL A 149 -6.52 7.01 29.72
N ASP A 150 -5.66 6.40 28.91
CA ASP A 150 -4.20 6.54 28.99
C ASP A 150 -3.65 7.87 28.43
N ASN A 151 -4.36 8.97 28.67
CA ASN A 151 -4.01 10.30 28.21
C ASN A 151 -3.83 11.28 29.39
N PRO A 152 -2.60 11.69 29.73
CA PRO A 152 -2.38 12.65 30.83
C PRO A 152 -2.95 14.04 30.54
N TYR A 153 -3.30 14.32 29.28
CA TYR A 153 -3.86 15.60 28.84
C TYR A 153 -5.39 15.54 28.68
N LEU A 154 -6.06 14.50 29.20
CA LEU A 154 -7.48 14.24 28.99
C LEU A 154 -8.38 15.47 29.22
N THR A 155 -8.25 16.13 30.37
CA THR A 155 -9.08 17.29 30.72
C THR A 155 -8.75 18.52 29.86
N SER A 156 -7.47 18.72 29.52
CA SER A 156 -7.01 19.85 28.69
C SER A 156 -7.33 19.70 27.19
N GLU A 157 -7.48 18.47 26.70
CA GLU A 157 -7.77 18.17 25.30
C GLU A 157 -9.26 18.03 25.01
N THR A 158 -10.10 17.96 26.05
CA THR A 158 -11.56 17.81 25.93
C THR A 158 -12.26 19.15 26.05
N LYS A 159 -13.49 19.20 25.53
CA LYS A 159 -14.41 20.35 25.65
C LYS A 159 -15.82 19.84 25.91
N GLU A 160 -16.64 20.60 26.61
CA GLU A 160 -18.07 20.28 26.73
C GLU A 160 -18.72 20.17 25.34
N GLY A 161 -19.60 19.19 25.17
CA GLY A 161 -20.19 18.82 23.89
C GLY A 161 -19.28 18.01 22.96
N MET A 162 -18.01 17.77 23.31
CA MET A 162 -17.11 16.96 22.51
C MET A 162 -17.55 15.49 22.48
N GLU A 163 -17.43 14.86 21.32
CA GLU A 163 -17.66 13.42 21.19
C GLU A 163 -16.39 12.63 21.54
N VAL A 164 -16.55 11.67 22.45
CA VAL A 164 -15.53 10.67 22.78
C VAL A 164 -16.06 9.30 22.35
N SER A 165 -15.28 8.59 21.54
CA SER A 165 -15.69 7.30 21.03
C SER A 165 -14.68 6.21 21.39
N ILE A 166 -15.20 5.04 21.77
CA ILE A 166 -14.39 3.87 22.11
C ILE A 166 -14.54 2.84 21.01
N ARG A 167 -13.41 2.29 20.56
CA ARG A 167 -13.31 1.30 19.48
C ARG A 167 -14.15 1.74 18.27
N GLN A 168 -13.80 2.91 17.76
CA GLN A 168 -14.52 3.61 16.68
C GLN A 168 -15.96 3.97 17.07
N GLU A 169 -16.91 3.14 16.70
CA GLU A 169 -18.35 3.37 16.89
C GLU A 169 -18.96 2.40 17.90
N ALA A 170 -18.15 1.61 18.61
CA ALA A 170 -18.67 0.61 19.54
C ALA A 170 -19.39 1.28 20.71
N ILE A 171 -18.82 2.35 21.27
CA ILE A 171 -19.44 3.20 22.28
C ILE A 171 -19.22 4.66 21.86
N ILE A 172 -20.26 5.48 21.92
CA ILE A 172 -20.19 6.92 21.64
C ILE A 172 -20.70 7.67 22.85
N MET A 173 -19.92 8.62 23.33
CA MET A 173 -20.22 9.45 24.48
C MET A 173 -20.06 10.93 24.13
N ILE A 174 -20.81 11.80 24.82
CA ILE A 174 -20.67 13.25 24.72
C ILE A 174 -20.21 13.78 26.07
N VAL A 175 -19.16 14.61 26.05
CA VAL A 175 -18.65 15.28 27.24
C VAL A 175 -19.73 16.22 27.78
N LYS A 176 -20.20 15.95 28.99
CA LYS A 176 -21.20 16.77 29.69
C LYS A 176 -20.53 17.83 30.54
N LYS A 177 -19.47 17.46 31.27
CA LYS A 177 -18.76 18.35 32.18
C LYS A 177 -17.30 17.96 32.30
N ILE A 178 -16.42 18.96 32.38
CA ILE A 178 -15.00 18.75 32.65
C ILE A 178 -14.73 19.20 34.09
N LEU A 179 -14.12 18.29 34.87
CA LEU A 179 -13.62 18.57 36.21
C LEU A 179 -12.08 18.62 36.18
N THR A 180 -11.46 18.97 37.31
CA THR A 180 -10.00 19.15 37.39
C THR A 180 -9.22 17.90 36.96
N ASP A 181 -9.67 16.72 37.35
CA ASP A 181 -8.97 15.43 37.20
C ASP A 181 -9.73 14.40 36.33
N ARG A 182 -10.94 14.73 35.88
CA ARG A 182 -11.84 13.77 35.21
C ARG A 182 -12.83 14.45 34.28
N VAL A 183 -13.40 13.68 33.38
CA VAL A 183 -14.38 14.13 32.40
C VAL A 183 -15.65 13.30 32.54
N ILE A 184 -16.78 13.95 32.79
CA ILE A 184 -18.08 13.29 32.87
C ILE A 184 -18.71 13.30 31.48
N CYS A 185 -19.10 12.12 30.99
CA CYS A 185 -19.71 11.95 29.70
C CYS A 185 -21.08 11.27 29.81
N THR A 186 -21.99 11.61 28.92
CA THR A 186 -23.26 10.89 28.72
C THR A 186 -23.11 9.92 27.55
N VAL A 187 -23.50 8.67 27.74
CA VAL A 187 -23.43 7.63 26.71
C VAL A 187 -24.59 7.79 25.73
N ILE A 188 -24.28 8.08 24.46
CA ILE A 188 -25.28 8.21 23.40
C ILE A 188 -25.51 6.87 22.70
N LYS A 189 -24.44 6.10 22.50
CA LYS A 189 -24.52 4.76 21.90
C LYS A 189 -23.97 3.74 22.87
N ALA A 190 -24.85 2.85 23.33
CA ALA A 190 -24.51 1.71 24.16
C ALA A 190 -23.59 0.73 23.42
N GLY A 191 -22.79 -0.02 24.17
CA GLY A 191 -21.96 -1.07 23.58
C GLY A 191 -21.03 -1.74 24.58
N TYR A 192 -20.27 -2.71 24.08
CA TYR A 192 -19.32 -3.46 24.90
C TYR A 192 -17.95 -2.76 24.93
N LEU A 193 -17.45 -2.50 26.13
CA LEU A 193 -16.07 -2.11 26.40
C LEU A 193 -15.20 -3.37 26.55
N LYS A 194 -13.99 -3.36 25.98
CA LYS A 194 -12.96 -4.39 26.19
C LYS A 194 -11.66 -3.76 26.72
N ASN A 195 -10.77 -4.61 27.20
CA ASN A 195 -9.46 -4.20 27.70
C ASN A 195 -8.61 -3.54 26.61
N LEU A 196 -8.07 -2.36 26.92
CA LEU A 196 -7.14 -1.62 26.05
C LEU A 196 -7.77 -1.23 24.71
N ASP A 197 -9.07 -0.95 24.70
CA ASP A 197 -9.80 -0.45 23.54
C ASP A 197 -9.33 0.97 23.18
N SER A 198 -9.27 1.28 21.88
CA SER A 198 -8.82 2.61 21.42
C SER A 198 -9.86 3.68 21.71
N VAL A 199 -9.41 4.88 22.10
CA VAL A 199 -10.24 6.05 22.38
C VAL A 199 -9.95 7.16 21.36
N CYS A 200 -11.00 7.66 20.71
CA CYS A 200 -10.95 8.81 19.81
C CYS A 200 -11.63 10.00 20.51
N MET A 201 -11.01 11.18 20.47
CA MET A 201 -11.58 12.42 20.99
C MET A 201 -11.76 13.37 19.82
N ARG A 202 -13.01 13.51 19.36
CA ARG A 202 -13.33 14.13 18.07
C ARG A 202 -12.87 15.58 18.02
N GLY A 203 -12.03 15.91 17.04
CA GLY A 203 -11.53 17.28 16.85
C GLY A 203 -10.56 17.77 17.93
N ALA A 204 -10.13 16.91 18.86
CA ALA A 204 -9.16 17.27 19.89
C ALA A 204 -7.79 17.58 19.28
N LYS A 205 -7.13 18.64 19.80
CA LYS A 205 -5.73 18.90 19.51
C LYS A 205 -4.88 18.04 20.45
N ARG A 206 -4.03 17.17 19.90
CA ARG A 206 -3.26 16.21 20.70
C ARG A 206 -1.92 16.83 21.14
N THR A 207 -1.68 16.83 22.44
CA THR A 207 -0.51 17.44 23.12
C THR A 207 0.64 16.45 23.29
N ARG A 208 0.33 15.14 23.37
CA ARG A 208 1.34 14.08 23.51
C ARG A 208 2.43 14.16 22.42
N SER A 209 3.68 13.85 22.81
CA SER A 209 4.83 13.76 21.90
C SER A 209 4.55 12.89 20.68
N TYR A 210 5.07 13.32 19.53
CA TYR A 210 4.88 12.66 18.24
C TYR A 210 5.40 11.22 18.15
N LEU A 211 6.43 10.87 18.91
CA LEU A 211 7.02 9.53 18.99
C LEU A 211 7.15 9.13 20.46
N SER A 212 6.74 7.91 20.78
CA SER A 212 6.95 7.30 22.10
C SER A 212 8.24 6.49 22.15
N MET A 213 8.73 6.15 23.35
CA MET A 213 9.86 5.24 23.52
C MET A 213 9.60 3.87 22.86
N LYS A 214 8.38 3.35 22.96
CA LYS A 214 7.98 2.10 22.28
C LYS A 214 8.05 2.22 20.76
N ASP A 215 7.75 3.39 20.19
CA ASP A 215 7.91 3.63 18.75
C ASP A 215 9.40 3.62 18.35
N LEU A 216 10.29 4.19 19.18
CA LEU A 216 11.73 4.17 18.94
C LEU A 216 12.32 2.75 19.06
N GLU A 217 11.84 1.94 20.01
CA GLU A 217 12.20 0.53 20.11
C GLU A 217 11.78 -0.27 18.87
N LEU A 218 10.58 -0.01 18.34
CA LEU A 218 10.11 -0.64 17.10
C LEU A 218 10.90 -0.16 15.88
N ALA A 219 11.25 1.13 15.82
CA ALA A 219 12.13 1.66 14.78
C ALA A 219 13.53 1.03 14.85
N LYS A 220 14.06 0.79 16.05
CA LYS A 220 15.32 0.05 16.25
C LYS A 220 15.19 -1.40 15.78
N LEU A 221 14.10 -2.09 16.13
CA LEU A 221 13.83 -3.44 15.63
C LEU A 221 13.77 -3.48 14.09
N ALA A 222 13.17 -2.46 13.46
CA ALA A 222 13.14 -2.33 12.01
C ALA A 222 14.54 -2.19 11.40
N MET A 223 15.41 -1.39 12.02
CA MET A 223 16.81 -1.24 11.59
C MET A 223 17.59 -2.55 11.73
N ASP A 224 17.49 -3.20 12.90
CA ASP A 224 18.22 -4.43 13.21
C ASP A 224 17.86 -5.59 12.27
N ASN A 225 16.65 -5.56 11.68
CA ASN A 225 16.16 -6.60 10.76
C ASN A 225 16.10 -6.12 9.29
N GLU A 226 16.70 -4.97 8.97
CA GLU A 226 16.74 -4.39 7.62
C GLU A 226 15.36 -4.30 6.94
N VAL A 227 14.34 -3.89 7.69
CA VAL A 227 12.97 -3.75 7.20
C VAL A 227 12.87 -2.64 6.16
N ASP A 228 12.15 -2.93 5.07
CA ASP A 228 12.10 -2.08 3.88
C ASP A 228 11.22 -0.83 4.07
N MET A 229 10.20 -0.88 4.94
CA MET A 229 9.25 0.20 5.19
C MET A 229 8.92 0.37 6.68
N ILE A 230 8.74 1.61 7.13
CA ILE A 230 8.11 1.95 8.41
C ILE A 230 6.85 2.77 8.17
N ILE A 231 5.72 2.32 8.70
CA ILE A 231 4.46 3.06 8.72
C ILE A 231 4.36 3.86 10.02
N ILE A 232 4.12 5.16 9.91
CA ILE A 232 3.80 6.06 11.03
C ILE A 232 2.29 6.29 11.01
N GLN A 233 1.52 5.46 11.72
CA GLN A 233 0.07 5.36 11.50
C GLN A 233 -0.70 6.64 11.87
N TYR A 234 -0.30 7.37 12.91
CA TYR A 234 -0.97 8.62 13.34
C TYR A 234 -0.04 9.83 13.14
N ALA A 235 0.40 10.03 11.90
CA ALA A 235 1.20 11.20 11.57
C ALA A 235 0.34 12.47 11.68
N ARG A 236 0.75 13.39 12.57
CA ARG A 236 0.06 14.66 12.83
C ARG A 236 0.85 15.87 12.36
N HIS A 237 2.18 15.78 12.36
CA HIS A 237 3.08 16.89 12.07
C HIS A 237 4.30 16.40 11.27
N PRO A 238 4.86 17.20 10.33
CA PRO A 238 6.07 16.84 9.59
C PRO A 238 7.26 16.52 10.50
N ASP A 239 7.33 17.15 11.68
CA ASP A 239 8.42 16.91 12.64
C ASP A 239 8.46 15.48 13.16
N THR A 240 7.33 14.76 13.19
CA THR A 240 7.33 13.32 13.49
C THR A 240 8.25 12.58 12.54
N VAL A 241 8.12 12.87 11.25
CA VAL A 241 8.89 12.24 10.18
C VAL A 241 10.35 12.69 10.25
N LYS A 242 10.61 13.99 10.42
CA LYS A 242 11.98 14.54 10.55
C LYS A 242 12.73 13.95 11.75
N ARG A 243 12.07 13.83 12.90
CA ARG A 243 12.66 13.22 14.11
C ARG A 243 12.97 11.74 13.89
N LEU A 244 12.06 11.00 13.25
CA LEU A 244 12.30 9.59 12.93
C LEU A 244 13.46 9.45 11.92
N LYS A 245 13.53 10.28 10.87
CA LYS A 245 14.67 10.34 9.95
C LYS A 245 15.99 10.55 10.68
N LYS A 246 16.02 11.51 11.61
CA LYS A 246 17.21 11.79 12.45
C LYS A 246 17.60 10.59 13.31
N PHE A 247 16.62 9.90 13.90
CA PHE A 247 16.84 8.69 14.70
C PHE A 247 17.39 7.53 13.86
N LEU A 248 16.86 7.32 12.64
CA LEU A 248 17.30 6.27 11.74
C LEU A 248 18.70 6.52 11.15
N GLY A 249 19.11 7.79 11.03
CA GLY A 249 20.45 8.16 10.55
C GLY A 249 20.82 7.51 9.22
N ALA A 250 21.92 6.77 9.16
CA ALA A 250 22.37 6.07 7.95
C ALA A 250 21.40 4.95 7.50
N ALA A 251 20.67 4.32 8.43
CA ALA A 251 19.68 3.30 8.12
C ALA A 251 18.50 3.87 7.32
N LEU A 252 18.24 5.19 7.38
CA LEU A 252 17.24 5.85 6.54
C LEU A 252 17.51 5.64 5.05
N LYS A 253 18.77 5.54 4.65
CA LYS A 253 19.11 5.23 3.25
C LYS A 253 18.52 3.89 2.82
N ARG A 254 18.06 3.04 3.76
CA ARG A 254 17.53 1.69 3.59
C ARG A 254 16.02 1.53 3.67
N THR A 255 15.29 2.48 4.24
CA THR A 255 13.91 2.29 4.66
C THR A 255 13.00 3.42 4.17
N CYS A 256 11.84 3.05 3.62
CA CYS A 256 10.79 4.00 3.24
C CYS A 256 9.93 4.38 4.46
N LEU A 257 9.59 5.66 4.60
CA LEU A 257 8.69 6.16 5.64
C LEU A 257 7.32 6.50 5.07
N VAL A 258 6.29 5.73 5.41
CA VAL A 258 4.90 5.97 4.95
C VAL A 258 4.06 6.50 6.11
N CYS A 259 3.31 7.57 5.91
CA CYS A 259 2.53 8.21 6.99
C CYS A 259 1.04 7.96 6.85
N GLY A 260 0.39 7.48 7.91
CA GLY A 260 -1.06 7.39 8.00
C GLY A 260 -1.68 8.73 8.43
N ILE A 261 -2.64 9.20 7.65
CA ILE A 261 -3.46 10.37 7.99
C ILE A 261 -4.73 9.87 8.66
N CYS A 262 -4.74 9.96 9.99
CA CYS A 262 -5.83 9.47 10.85
C CYS A 262 -6.62 10.57 11.55
N THR A 263 -6.09 11.80 11.63
CA THR A 263 -6.60 12.86 12.51
C THR A 263 -6.86 14.17 11.76
N ASN A 264 -7.66 15.06 12.36
CA ASN A 264 -7.89 16.41 11.83
C ASN A 264 -6.59 17.22 11.71
N GLU A 265 -5.69 17.10 12.70
CA GLU A 265 -4.38 17.76 12.68
C GLU A 265 -3.51 17.24 11.52
N GLY A 266 -3.44 15.92 11.34
CA GLY A 266 -2.71 15.32 10.22
C GLY A 266 -3.27 15.74 8.86
N LEU A 267 -4.61 15.85 8.74
CA LEU A 267 -5.26 16.33 7.52
C LEU A 267 -4.92 17.80 7.21
N ARG A 268 -4.88 18.67 8.22
CA ARG A 268 -4.48 20.08 8.08
C ARG A 268 -3.01 20.21 7.66
N ASN A 269 -2.14 19.38 8.19
CA ASN A 269 -0.70 19.39 7.92
C ASN A 269 -0.28 18.48 6.75
N VAL A 270 -1.24 17.98 5.95
CA VAL A 270 -0.97 16.91 4.99
C VAL A 270 0.06 17.28 3.93
N ASP A 271 0.13 18.54 3.49
CA ASP A 271 1.14 18.98 2.52
C ASP A 271 2.56 18.82 3.03
N ASP A 272 2.82 19.25 4.27
CA ASP A 272 4.15 19.18 4.85
C ASP A 272 4.52 17.75 5.26
N ILE A 273 3.54 16.95 5.68
CA ILE A 273 3.74 15.51 5.89
C ILE A 273 4.09 14.83 4.56
N ILE A 274 3.38 15.16 3.46
CA ILE A 274 3.68 14.64 2.13
C ILE A 274 5.09 15.02 1.71
N LYS A 275 5.57 16.24 1.94
CA LYS A 275 6.95 16.64 1.62
C LYS A 275 7.98 15.74 2.31
N GLU A 276 7.74 15.39 3.56
CA GLU A 276 8.67 14.60 4.36
C GLU A 276 8.55 13.07 4.18
N ALA A 277 7.35 12.54 3.92
CA ALA A 277 7.11 11.10 3.82
C ALA A 277 7.45 10.55 2.42
N ASP A 278 7.69 9.24 2.31
CA ASP A 278 7.84 8.51 1.04
C ASP A 278 6.51 8.05 0.45
N GLY A 279 5.42 8.18 1.20
CA GLY A 279 4.05 7.83 0.81
C GLY A 279 3.06 8.13 1.93
N ILE A 280 1.76 8.11 1.60
CA ILE A 280 0.68 8.38 2.55
C ILE A 280 -0.32 7.21 2.57
N ILE A 281 -0.89 6.92 3.74
CA ILE A 281 -2.06 6.05 3.89
C ILE A 281 -3.25 6.92 4.32
N VAL A 282 -4.36 6.85 3.58
CA VAL A 282 -5.65 7.40 3.99
C VAL A 282 -6.35 6.38 4.89
N SER A 283 -6.42 6.66 6.19
CA SER A 283 -6.93 5.70 7.18
C SER A 283 -8.39 5.91 7.54
N ARG A 284 -9.27 5.29 6.74
CA ARG A 284 -10.72 5.43 6.81
C ARG A 284 -11.36 4.73 8.01
N GLU A 285 -10.60 3.94 8.75
CA GLU A 285 -11.03 3.37 10.02
C GLU A 285 -10.92 4.34 11.21
N TYR A 286 -10.18 5.45 11.06
CA TYR A 286 -9.97 6.43 12.13
C TYR A 286 -10.50 7.82 11.77
N LEU A 287 -10.26 8.28 10.54
CA LEU A 287 -10.65 9.62 10.09
C LEU A 287 -12.13 9.98 10.39
N PRO A 288 -13.13 9.11 10.14
CA PRO A 288 -14.52 9.46 10.42
C PRO A 288 -14.81 9.79 11.89
N TYR A 289 -13.98 9.33 12.82
CA TYR A 289 -14.14 9.51 14.27
C TYR A 289 -13.27 10.63 14.84
N GLU A 290 -12.15 10.94 14.18
CA GLU A 290 -11.21 11.99 14.60
C GLU A 290 -11.52 13.36 13.96
N LEU A 291 -12.17 13.40 12.80
CA LEU A 291 -12.53 14.63 12.10
C LEU A 291 -13.71 15.35 12.75
N GLU A 292 -13.84 16.65 12.49
CA GLU A 292 -15.03 17.42 12.88
C GLU A 292 -16.30 16.78 12.27
N ARG A 293 -17.39 16.69 13.06
CA ARG A 293 -18.60 15.94 12.67
C ARG A 293 -19.16 16.36 11.31
N LYS A 294 -19.12 17.66 10.98
CA LYS A 294 -19.55 18.21 9.68
C LYS A 294 -18.76 17.68 8.48
N MET A 295 -17.55 17.17 8.69
CA MET A 295 -16.68 16.66 7.63
C MET A 295 -16.89 15.17 7.36
N MET A 296 -17.65 14.45 8.20
CA MET A 296 -17.88 13.01 8.05
C MET A 296 -18.52 12.67 6.70
N SER A 297 -19.47 13.48 6.22
CA SER A 297 -20.09 13.29 4.89
C SER A 297 -19.15 13.63 3.72
N SER A 298 -17.95 14.14 3.99
CA SER A 298 -16.94 14.50 2.98
C SER A 298 -15.81 13.47 2.87
N MET A 299 -15.95 12.26 3.41
CA MET A 299 -14.88 11.26 3.39
C MET A 299 -14.35 10.94 1.98
N ASP A 300 -15.23 10.83 0.98
CA ASP A 300 -14.82 10.65 -0.42
C ASP A 300 -13.98 11.84 -0.92
N ARG A 301 -14.43 13.08 -0.65
CA ARG A 301 -13.69 14.29 -0.99
C ARG A 301 -12.33 14.36 -0.29
N ILE A 302 -12.26 13.94 0.97
CA ILE A 302 -11.01 13.91 1.74
C ILE A 302 -10.04 12.89 1.15
N GLN A 303 -10.50 11.70 0.78
CA GLN A 303 -9.67 10.71 0.10
C GLN A 303 -9.14 11.27 -1.22
N LYS A 304 -10.02 11.79 -2.09
CA LYS A 304 -9.63 12.44 -3.37
C LYS A 304 -8.62 13.56 -3.15
N TYR A 305 -8.81 14.38 -2.13
CA TYR A 305 -7.91 15.47 -1.77
C TYR A 305 -6.51 14.96 -1.37
N ILE A 306 -6.42 13.98 -0.47
CA ILE A 306 -5.13 13.42 -0.04
C ILE A 306 -4.44 12.69 -1.19
N VAL A 307 -5.18 11.83 -1.90
CA VAL A 307 -4.67 11.05 -3.04
C VAL A 307 -4.19 12.00 -4.14
N GLY A 308 -4.97 13.02 -4.51
CA GLY A 308 -4.59 14.03 -5.49
C GLY A 308 -3.30 14.78 -5.10
N LYS A 309 -3.15 15.14 -3.83
CA LYS A 309 -1.92 15.78 -3.32
C LYS A 309 -0.70 14.87 -3.38
N CYS A 310 -0.86 13.61 -2.99
CA CYS A 310 0.21 12.62 -3.14
C CYS A 310 0.55 12.41 -4.61
N ARG A 311 -0.48 12.38 -5.48
CA ARG A 311 -0.30 12.18 -6.91
C ARG A 311 0.53 13.30 -7.52
N ARG A 312 0.19 14.56 -7.21
CA ARG A 312 0.95 15.74 -7.63
C ARG A 312 2.38 15.75 -7.10
N ALA A 313 2.61 15.24 -5.88
CA ALA A 313 3.96 15.12 -5.31
C ALA A 313 4.76 13.91 -5.83
N GLY A 314 4.21 13.11 -6.75
CA GLY A 314 4.86 11.88 -7.25
C GLY A 314 4.98 10.77 -6.20
N LYS A 315 4.18 10.82 -5.14
CA LYS A 315 4.26 9.89 -4.00
C LYS A 315 3.08 8.91 -4.00
N PRO A 316 3.30 7.65 -3.57
CA PRO A 316 2.22 6.67 -3.48
C PRO A 316 1.22 7.04 -2.38
N ALA A 317 -0.05 6.82 -2.67
CA ALA A 317 -1.16 6.95 -1.73
C ALA A 317 -1.86 5.60 -1.58
N TYR A 318 -1.89 5.07 -0.36
CA TYR A 318 -2.58 3.84 -0.02
C TYR A 318 -3.89 4.15 0.69
N VAL A 319 -4.84 3.24 0.63
CA VAL A 319 -6.07 3.32 1.43
C VAL A 319 -6.10 2.18 2.44
N SER A 320 -6.43 2.50 3.69
CA SER A 320 -6.68 1.53 4.75
C SER A 320 -8.08 1.72 5.32
N GLY A 321 -8.57 0.65 5.94
CA GLY A 321 -9.86 0.68 6.62
C GLY A 321 -11.03 0.53 5.66
N GLN A 322 -11.98 -0.32 6.06
CA GLN A 322 -13.23 -0.55 5.33
C GLN A 322 -13.12 -1.19 3.95
N ILE A 323 -11.93 -1.66 3.56
CA ILE A 323 -11.73 -2.43 2.33
C ILE A 323 -12.09 -3.90 2.58
N PHE A 324 -12.97 -4.47 1.74
CA PHE A 324 -13.38 -5.89 1.76
C PHE A 324 -13.88 -6.42 3.11
N LYS A 325 -14.67 -5.61 3.82
CA LYS A 325 -15.23 -5.98 5.14
C LYS A 325 -16.10 -7.22 5.05
N SER A 326 -16.89 -7.38 3.98
CA SER A 326 -17.75 -8.56 3.81
C SER A 326 -16.90 -9.78 3.52
N VAL A 327 -15.94 -9.67 2.61
CA VAL A 327 -15.09 -10.80 2.19
C VAL A 327 -14.31 -11.37 3.38
N PHE A 328 -13.81 -10.52 4.28
CA PHE A 328 -13.16 -11.01 5.51
C PHE A 328 -14.10 -11.86 6.39
N LYS A 329 -15.39 -11.53 6.43
CA LYS A 329 -16.39 -12.19 7.28
C LYS A 329 -17.06 -13.40 6.63
N THR A 330 -17.44 -13.28 5.37
CA THR A 330 -18.29 -14.25 4.66
C THR A 330 -17.54 -14.98 3.55
N GLY A 331 -16.34 -14.54 3.21
CA GLY A 331 -15.59 -15.03 2.05
C GLY A 331 -16.17 -14.58 0.70
N LYS A 332 -17.24 -13.77 0.68
CA LYS A 332 -17.93 -13.35 -0.54
C LYS A 332 -17.85 -11.84 -0.73
N LEU A 333 -17.55 -11.44 -1.97
CA LEU A 333 -17.64 -10.07 -2.44
C LEU A 333 -19.10 -9.61 -2.44
N ASN A 334 -19.35 -8.40 -1.94
CA ASN A 334 -20.64 -7.73 -2.06
C ASN A 334 -20.50 -6.46 -2.92
N GLU A 335 -21.64 -5.92 -3.38
CA GLU A 335 -21.67 -4.71 -4.20
C GLU A 335 -21.00 -3.50 -3.54
N GLN A 336 -21.18 -3.33 -2.23
CA GLN A 336 -20.61 -2.18 -1.50
C GLN A 336 -19.09 -2.22 -1.49
N ASP A 337 -18.49 -3.37 -1.20
CA ASP A 337 -17.04 -3.55 -1.19
C ASP A 337 -16.47 -3.45 -2.62
N ALA A 338 -17.17 -4.00 -3.62
CA ALA A 338 -16.76 -3.89 -5.03
C ALA A 338 -16.77 -2.43 -5.51
N THR A 339 -17.84 -1.71 -5.22
CA THR A 339 -18.01 -0.29 -5.57
C THR A 339 -16.95 0.56 -4.88
N ASP A 340 -16.71 0.33 -3.59
CA ASP A 340 -15.71 1.08 -2.81
C ASP A 340 -14.28 0.92 -3.37
N VAL A 341 -13.86 -0.31 -3.66
CA VAL A 341 -12.54 -0.58 -4.24
C VAL A 341 -12.44 -0.01 -5.66
N THR A 342 -13.49 -0.14 -6.46
CA THR A 342 -13.56 0.46 -7.81
C THR A 342 -13.36 1.96 -7.75
N HIS A 343 -14.06 2.67 -6.86
CA HIS A 343 -13.87 4.12 -6.68
C HIS A 343 -12.46 4.46 -6.22
N CYS A 344 -11.86 3.69 -5.31
CA CYS A 344 -10.47 3.90 -4.91
C CYS A 344 -9.52 3.78 -6.10
N LEU A 345 -9.67 2.75 -6.93
CA LEU A 345 -8.84 2.52 -8.12
C LEU A 345 -8.98 3.66 -9.14
N LEU A 346 -10.21 4.11 -9.41
CA LEU A 346 -10.48 5.24 -10.30
C LEU A 346 -9.92 6.57 -9.79
N GLN A 347 -9.80 6.73 -8.47
CA GLN A 347 -9.12 7.88 -7.84
C GLN A 347 -7.59 7.81 -7.95
N GLY A 348 -7.05 6.69 -8.44
CA GLY A 348 -5.62 6.53 -8.69
C GLY A 348 -4.81 6.20 -7.44
N VAL A 349 -5.40 5.44 -6.50
CA VAL A 349 -4.68 4.89 -5.35
C VAL A 349 -3.55 3.97 -5.81
N SER A 350 -2.46 3.95 -5.05
CA SER A 350 -1.28 3.11 -5.30
C SER A 350 -1.45 1.69 -4.79
N GLY A 351 -2.27 1.51 -3.76
CA GLY A 351 -2.44 0.22 -3.11
C GLY A 351 -3.42 0.24 -1.95
N PHE A 352 -3.63 -0.94 -1.38
CA PHE A 352 -4.49 -1.15 -0.22
C PHE A 352 -3.72 -1.75 0.93
N LEU A 353 -4.02 -1.25 2.13
CA LEU A 353 -3.52 -1.78 3.38
C LEU A 353 -4.62 -2.60 4.07
N LEU A 354 -4.47 -3.92 4.03
CA LEU A 354 -5.44 -4.85 4.58
C LEU A 354 -5.33 -4.92 6.10
N LYS A 355 -6.47 -4.97 6.78
CA LYS A 355 -6.54 -5.15 8.23
C LYS A 355 -6.01 -6.53 8.64
N PRO A 356 -5.51 -6.68 9.88
CA PRO A 356 -5.17 -8.01 10.40
C PRO A 356 -6.42 -8.91 10.40
N CYS A 357 -6.23 -10.17 10.01
CA CYS A 357 -7.23 -11.21 10.08
C CYS A 357 -6.56 -12.49 10.58
N ASP A 358 -7.13 -13.11 11.62
CA ASP A 358 -6.58 -14.35 12.18
C ASP A 358 -6.81 -15.55 11.25
N ASN A 359 -7.74 -15.44 10.30
CA ASN A 359 -8.02 -16.46 9.31
C ASN A 359 -7.22 -16.24 8.02
N SER A 360 -6.24 -17.11 7.78
CA SER A 360 -5.40 -17.07 6.58
C SER A 360 -6.20 -17.32 5.30
N GLN A 361 -7.23 -18.18 5.33
CA GLN A 361 -8.13 -18.42 4.20
C GLN A 361 -8.87 -17.14 3.80
N SER A 362 -9.46 -16.43 4.77
CA SER A 362 -10.14 -15.16 4.50
C SER A 362 -9.18 -14.14 3.89
N THR A 363 -7.95 -14.06 4.40
CA THR A 363 -6.91 -13.17 3.84
C THR A 363 -6.60 -13.52 2.38
N ARG A 364 -6.44 -14.81 2.06
CA ARG A 364 -6.24 -15.26 0.67
C ARG A 364 -7.41 -14.93 -0.23
N ASN A 365 -8.64 -15.15 0.23
CA ASN A 365 -9.84 -14.81 -0.53
C ASN A 365 -9.87 -13.31 -0.85
N VAL A 366 -9.60 -12.45 0.13
CA VAL A 366 -9.50 -11.00 -0.07
C VAL A 366 -8.44 -10.63 -1.10
N ILE A 367 -7.25 -11.25 -1.07
CA ILE A 367 -6.19 -10.98 -2.05
C ILE A 367 -6.63 -11.38 -3.46
N LYS A 368 -7.31 -12.53 -3.61
CA LYS A 368 -7.83 -13.01 -4.90
C LYS A 368 -8.90 -12.08 -5.47
N GLU A 369 -9.90 -11.75 -4.67
CA GLU A 369 -10.97 -10.81 -5.05
C GLU A 369 -10.41 -9.43 -5.40
N LEU A 370 -9.49 -8.91 -4.56
CA LEU A 370 -8.83 -7.63 -4.84
C LEU A 370 -8.03 -7.67 -6.14
N THR A 371 -7.35 -8.78 -6.40
CA THR A 371 -6.58 -8.95 -7.63
C THR A 371 -7.48 -8.97 -8.85
N SER A 372 -8.57 -9.76 -8.81
CA SER A 372 -9.56 -9.84 -9.88
C SER A 372 -10.15 -8.48 -10.21
N LEU A 373 -10.63 -7.77 -9.18
CA LEU A 373 -11.23 -6.45 -9.37
C LEU A 373 -10.22 -5.41 -9.85
N CYS A 374 -8.98 -5.45 -9.36
CA CYS A 374 -7.92 -4.57 -9.86
C CYS A 374 -7.62 -4.83 -11.34
N THR A 375 -7.49 -6.09 -11.76
CA THR A 375 -7.21 -6.45 -13.16
C THR A 375 -8.31 -6.03 -14.12
N GLU A 376 -9.55 -5.98 -13.62
CA GLU A 376 -10.72 -5.53 -14.37
C GLU A 376 -10.81 -4.01 -14.45
N ILE A 377 -10.56 -3.29 -13.35
CA ILE A 377 -10.80 -1.84 -13.26
C ILE A 377 -9.60 -0.98 -13.68
N GLU A 378 -8.36 -1.42 -13.43
CA GLU A 378 -7.15 -0.66 -13.77
C GLU A 378 -7.05 -0.17 -15.23
N PRO A 379 -7.53 -0.90 -16.26
CA PRO A 379 -7.48 -0.45 -17.65
C PRO A 379 -8.34 0.79 -17.92
N TYR A 380 -9.37 0.98 -17.09
CA TYR A 380 -10.31 2.08 -17.16
C TYR A 380 -9.83 3.34 -16.43
N THR A 381 -8.65 3.30 -15.81
CA THR A 381 -8.09 4.47 -15.11
C THR A 381 -7.57 5.54 -16.10
N ASN A 382 -7.76 6.81 -15.74
CA ASN A 382 -7.48 7.98 -16.61
C ASN A 382 -6.00 8.41 -16.65
N GLU A 383 -5.06 7.45 -16.66
CA GLU A 383 -3.61 7.74 -16.57
C GLU A 383 -3.11 8.65 -17.72
N LYS A 384 -3.67 8.53 -18.94
CA LYS A 384 -3.31 9.40 -20.09
C LYS A 384 -3.68 10.87 -19.85
N ILE A 385 -4.88 11.12 -19.32
CA ILE A 385 -5.34 12.48 -19.00
C ILE A 385 -4.49 13.05 -17.87
N ASP A 386 -4.23 12.24 -16.84
CA ASP A 386 -3.38 12.67 -15.74
C ASP A 386 -1.96 13.00 -16.20
N TYR A 387 -1.37 12.19 -17.10
CA TYR A 387 -0.08 12.49 -17.71
C TYR A 387 -0.08 13.85 -18.42
N ARG A 388 -1.08 14.13 -19.27
CA ARG A 388 -1.19 15.42 -19.99
C ARG A 388 -1.26 16.61 -19.04
N ARG A 389 -2.06 16.51 -17.98
CA ARG A 389 -2.12 17.57 -16.97
C ARG A 389 -0.78 17.75 -16.24
N ILE A 390 -0.08 16.66 -15.91
CA ILE A 390 1.20 16.74 -15.20
C ILE A 390 2.26 17.45 -16.05
N ILE A 391 2.38 17.11 -17.33
CA ILE A 391 3.37 17.75 -18.20
C ILE A 391 3.08 19.25 -18.44
N GLU A 392 1.81 19.67 -18.37
CA GLU A 392 1.41 21.08 -18.47
C GLU A 392 1.74 21.87 -17.19
N GLU A 393 1.68 21.21 -16.02
CA GLU A 393 2.00 21.82 -14.72
C GLU A 393 3.50 21.79 -14.39
N ASP A 394 4.28 20.94 -15.06
CA ASP A 394 5.70 20.74 -14.79
C ASP A 394 6.57 21.96 -15.19
N PRO A 395 7.59 22.31 -14.39
CA PRO A 395 8.44 23.46 -14.68
C PRO A 395 9.35 23.21 -15.89
N VAL A 396 9.51 24.23 -16.73
CA VAL A 396 10.46 24.22 -17.85
C VAL A 396 11.60 25.21 -17.56
N PRO A 397 12.89 24.79 -17.64
CA PRO A 397 13.37 23.48 -18.08
C PRO A 397 13.32 22.40 -16.98
N LEU A 398 13.07 21.16 -17.41
CA LEU A 398 13.22 19.96 -16.58
C LEU A 398 14.70 19.54 -16.49
N ASN A 399 15.07 18.84 -15.42
CA ASN A 399 16.34 18.14 -15.39
C ASN A 399 16.33 16.96 -16.40
N ALA A 400 17.50 16.58 -16.90
CA ALA A 400 17.63 15.59 -17.96
C ALA A 400 17.07 14.20 -17.62
N ALA A 401 17.14 13.77 -16.35
CA ALA A 401 16.56 12.50 -15.91
C ALA A 401 15.02 12.53 -16.02
N MET A 402 14.39 13.63 -15.58
CA MET A 402 12.94 13.83 -15.72
C MET A 402 12.52 13.98 -17.17
N ALA A 403 13.32 14.65 -18.00
CA ALA A 403 13.05 14.79 -19.43
C ALA A 403 13.06 13.41 -20.14
N ALA A 404 14.03 12.53 -19.83
CA ALA A 404 14.09 11.18 -20.38
C ALA A 404 12.91 10.31 -19.91
N VAL A 405 12.53 10.42 -18.63
CA VAL A 405 11.36 9.73 -18.06
C VAL A 405 10.06 10.22 -18.71
N THR A 406 9.92 11.53 -18.94
CA THR A 406 8.76 12.14 -19.63
C THR A 406 8.66 11.66 -21.06
N SER A 407 9.79 11.67 -21.78
CA SER A 407 9.87 11.14 -23.15
C SER A 407 9.48 9.66 -23.20
N CYS A 408 9.89 8.86 -22.22
CA CYS A 408 9.50 7.45 -22.11
C CYS A 408 7.98 7.28 -21.99
N VAL A 409 7.33 8.05 -21.11
CA VAL A 409 5.86 7.96 -20.93
C VAL A 409 5.12 8.48 -22.17
N MET A 410 5.62 9.53 -22.82
CA MET A 410 5.11 9.99 -24.11
C MET A 410 5.13 8.85 -25.13
N LEU A 411 6.28 8.20 -25.32
CA LEU A 411 6.42 7.12 -26.30
C LEU A 411 5.47 5.95 -26.00
N VAL A 412 5.28 5.57 -24.73
CA VAL A 412 4.30 4.52 -24.37
C VAL A 412 2.90 4.90 -24.84
N ASN A 413 2.51 6.15 -24.62
CA ASN A 413 1.18 6.64 -24.94
C ASN A 413 0.92 6.75 -26.45
N GLU A 414 1.96 7.07 -27.23
CA GLU A 414 1.90 7.26 -28.69
C GLU A 414 2.11 5.96 -29.48
N THR A 415 2.95 5.04 -29.01
CA THR A 415 3.30 3.81 -29.76
C THR A 415 2.53 2.59 -29.31
N GLN A 416 1.61 2.75 -28.35
CA GLN A 416 0.85 1.66 -27.72
C GLN A 416 1.74 0.53 -27.18
N ALA A 417 2.93 0.89 -26.69
CA ALA A 417 3.84 -0.09 -26.11
C ALA A 417 3.18 -0.77 -24.90
N GLN A 418 3.29 -2.09 -24.83
CA GLN A 418 2.61 -2.89 -23.80
C GLN A 418 3.27 -2.75 -22.42
N MET A 419 4.56 -2.41 -22.38
CA MET A 419 5.31 -2.22 -21.14
C MET A 419 6.58 -1.39 -21.31
N ILE A 420 7.12 -0.96 -20.17
CA ILE A 420 8.44 -0.33 -20.06
C ILE A 420 9.41 -1.31 -19.37
N ILE A 421 10.62 -1.44 -19.89
CA ILE A 421 11.72 -2.21 -19.30
C ILE A 421 12.80 -1.24 -18.82
N ILE A 422 13.19 -1.37 -17.55
CA ILE A 422 14.14 -0.46 -16.90
C ILE A 422 15.22 -1.25 -16.15
N PRO A 423 16.43 -1.36 -16.72
CA PRO A 423 17.60 -1.74 -15.96
C PRO A 423 17.93 -0.65 -14.91
N THR A 424 17.83 -0.98 -13.62
CA THR A 424 18.02 -0.03 -12.52
C THR A 424 18.82 -0.61 -11.35
N VAL A 425 19.67 0.22 -10.74
CA VAL A 425 20.43 -0.16 -9.54
C VAL A 425 19.71 0.29 -8.27
N SER A 426 19.28 1.55 -8.22
CA SER A 426 18.68 2.17 -7.02
C SER A 426 17.15 2.21 -7.04
N GLY A 427 16.51 1.94 -8.18
CA GLY A 427 15.06 2.10 -8.37
C GLY A 427 14.59 3.56 -8.51
N ARG A 428 15.48 4.56 -8.48
CA ARG A 428 15.09 5.98 -8.56
C ARG A 428 14.38 6.35 -9.87
N THR A 429 14.81 5.80 -11.00
CA THR A 429 14.14 6.03 -12.29
C THR A 429 12.67 5.61 -12.24
N VAL A 430 12.39 4.47 -11.58
CA VAL A 430 11.03 3.94 -11.40
C VAL A 430 10.18 4.87 -10.51
N TYR A 431 10.81 5.55 -9.55
CA TYR A 431 10.14 6.55 -8.72
C TYR A 431 9.68 7.75 -9.56
N HIS A 432 10.58 8.32 -10.36
CA HIS A 432 10.26 9.43 -11.27
C HIS A 432 9.18 9.02 -12.27
N LEU A 433 9.28 7.83 -12.84
CA LEU A 433 8.31 7.32 -13.81
C LEU A 433 6.90 7.18 -13.19
N ASN A 434 6.80 6.70 -11.94
CA ASN A 434 5.52 6.61 -11.23
C ASN A 434 4.87 7.98 -10.96
N SER A 435 5.66 9.05 -10.89
CA SER A 435 5.11 10.40 -10.74
C SER A 435 4.29 10.84 -11.96
N LEU A 436 4.65 10.35 -13.15
CA LEU A 436 4.05 10.70 -14.44
C LEU A 436 2.86 9.83 -14.87
N ARG A 437 2.38 8.92 -14.01
CA ARG A 437 1.09 8.22 -14.26
C ARG A 437 1.14 7.31 -15.50
N ILE A 438 1.78 6.18 -15.31
CA ILE A 438 2.00 5.20 -16.38
C ILE A 438 0.79 4.29 -16.50
N GLY A 439 0.25 4.20 -17.72
CA GLY A 439 -0.86 3.33 -18.06
C GLY A 439 -0.46 1.89 -18.43
N CYS A 440 0.80 1.49 -18.26
CA CYS A 440 1.33 0.18 -18.59
C CYS A 440 2.19 -0.40 -17.46
N LEU A 441 2.59 -1.66 -17.58
CA LEU A 441 3.48 -2.31 -16.63
C LEU A 441 4.93 -1.87 -16.80
N VAL A 442 5.69 -1.89 -15.72
CA VAL A 442 7.13 -1.61 -15.69
C VAL A 442 7.88 -2.84 -15.18
N LEU A 443 8.72 -3.44 -16.02
CA LEU A 443 9.68 -4.46 -15.62
C LEU A 443 10.99 -3.79 -15.20
N ALA A 444 11.25 -3.77 -13.89
CA ALA A 444 12.44 -3.14 -13.35
C ALA A 444 13.51 -4.20 -13.06
N VAL A 445 14.54 -4.27 -13.90
CA VAL A 445 15.60 -5.27 -13.80
C VAL A 445 16.71 -4.73 -12.91
N THR A 446 17.03 -5.42 -11.82
CA THR A 446 18.05 -5.00 -10.88
C THR A 446 18.93 -6.15 -10.45
N THR A 447 20.18 -5.86 -10.09
CA THR A 447 21.08 -6.81 -9.42
C THR A 447 21.06 -6.62 -7.88
N ASN A 448 20.36 -5.58 -7.40
CA ASN A 448 20.34 -5.23 -6.00
C ASN A 448 19.07 -5.76 -5.32
N ILE A 449 19.23 -6.75 -4.44
CA ILE A 449 18.12 -7.40 -3.70
C ILE A 449 17.27 -6.38 -2.95
N ARG A 450 17.88 -5.34 -2.39
CA ARG A 450 17.16 -4.34 -1.63
C ARG A 450 16.28 -3.47 -2.54
N SER A 451 16.80 -3.01 -3.67
CA SER A 451 16.00 -2.30 -4.66
C SER A 451 14.88 -3.18 -5.20
N PHE A 452 15.15 -4.47 -5.39
CA PHE A 452 14.15 -5.48 -5.78
C PHE A 452 12.98 -5.54 -4.79
N ARG A 453 13.26 -5.59 -3.47
CA ARG A 453 12.20 -5.54 -2.45
C ARG A 453 11.48 -4.20 -2.41
N LEU A 454 12.20 -3.07 -2.39
CA LEU A 454 11.59 -1.74 -2.30
C LEU A 454 10.68 -1.38 -3.47
N MET A 455 10.95 -1.93 -4.66
CA MET A 455 10.11 -1.70 -5.83
C MET A 455 8.73 -2.36 -5.73
N GLN A 456 8.54 -3.36 -4.85
CA GLN A 456 7.20 -3.94 -4.55
C GLN A 456 6.21 -2.93 -3.98
N ILE A 457 6.71 -1.84 -3.41
CA ILE A 457 5.92 -0.77 -2.82
C ILE A 457 5.29 0.10 -3.92
N LYS A 458 5.83 0.07 -5.14
CA LYS A 458 5.46 0.98 -6.23
C LYS A 458 4.38 0.35 -7.13
N ARG A 459 3.37 1.16 -7.49
CA ARG A 459 2.30 0.73 -8.38
C ARG A 459 2.86 0.44 -9.78
N ALA A 460 2.28 -0.56 -10.45
CA ALA A 460 2.60 -0.99 -11.82
C ALA A 460 4.03 -1.51 -12.04
N VAL A 461 4.82 -1.71 -10.97
CA VAL A 461 6.21 -2.15 -11.07
C VAL A 461 6.32 -3.61 -10.68
N ILE A 462 6.90 -4.40 -11.58
CA ILE A 462 7.33 -5.77 -11.29
C ILE A 462 8.86 -5.79 -11.33
N PRO A 463 9.51 -5.92 -10.18
CA PRO A 463 10.95 -6.00 -10.12
C PRO A 463 11.41 -7.41 -10.50
N LEU A 464 12.51 -7.49 -11.25
CA LEU A 464 13.17 -8.72 -11.64
C LEU A 464 14.61 -8.69 -11.14
N LEU A 465 15.01 -9.72 -10.40
CA LEU A 465 16.38 -9.85 -9.90
C LEU A 465 17.23 -10.59 -10.93
N TYR A 466 18.26 -9.92 -11.45
CA TYR A 466 19.19 -10.45 -12.44
C TYR A 466 20.49 -10.89 -11.78
N ASN A 467 20.91 -12.13 -12.01
CA ASN A 467 22.17 -12.71 -11.52
C ASN A 467 23.13 -13.15 -12.65
N GLY A 468 22.81 -12.82 -13.91
CA GLY A 468 23.64 -13.21 -15.04
C GLY A 468 25.04 -12.57 -15.02
N SER A 469 26.02 -13.30 -15.54
CA SER A 469 27.42 -12.87 -15.61
C SER A 469 27.56 -11.66 -16.52
N SER A 470 27.98 -10.52 -15.96
CA SER A 470 28.14 -9.27 -16.71
C SER A 470 29.51 -9.22 -17.41
N HIS A 471 29.71 -10.01 -18.47
CA HIS A 471 30.93 -9.98 -19.28
C HIS A 471 30.73 -9.22 -20.61
N GLY A 472 31.73 -8.46 -21.04
CA GLY A 472 31.71 -7.68 -22.29
C GLY A 472 31.41 -6.19 -22.09
N THR A 473 31.02 -5.52 -23.17
CA THR A 473 30.79 -4.07 -23.19
C THR A 473 29.53 -3.65 -22.41
N TRP A 474 29.42 -2.36 -22.09
CA TRP A 474 28.25 -1.82 -21.39
C TRP A 474 26.93 -2.12 -22.12
N GLU A 475 26.94 -1.97 -23.45
CA GLU A 475 25.78 -2.20 -24.31
C GLU A 475 25.31 -3.65 -24.21
N LYS A 476 26.25 -4.61 -24.21
CA LYS A 476 25.94 -6.03 -24.04
C LYS A 476 25.32 -6.30 -22.68
N LYS A 477 25.92 -5.80 -21.60
CA LYS A 477 25.40 -5.95 -20.23
C LYS A 477 23.97 -5.39 -20.08
N VAL A 478 23.68 -4.26 -20.72
CA VAL A 478 22.33 -3.66 -20.71
C VAL A 478 21.37 -4.47 -21.57
N GLY A 479 21.81 -4.91 -22.76
CA GLY A 479 21.05 -5.78 -23.65
C GLY A 479 20.65 -7.10 -22.98
N ASP A 480 21.57 -7.76 -22.29
CA ASP A 480 21.30 -9.02 -21.58
C ASP A 480 20.22 -8.86 -20.50
N ARG A 481 20.23 -7.74 -19.77
CA ARG A 481 19.19 -7.41 -18.77
C ARG A 481 17.83 -7.13 -19.42
N ILE A 482 17.81 -6.47 -20.56
CA ILE A 482 16.57 -6.20 -21.31
C ILE A 482 16.01 -7.51 -21.86
N ASN A 483 16.85 -8.32 -22.50
CA ASN A 483 16.46 -9.62 -23.04
C ASN A 483 15.91 -10.54 -21.95
N PHE A 484 16.56 -10.58 -20.77
CA PHE A 484 16.03 -11.31 -19.62
C PHE A 484 14.62 -10.87 -19.22
N ALA A 485 14.32 -9.56 -19.22
CA ALA A 485 12.97 -9.07 -18.97
C ALA A 485 11.98 -9.41 -20.09
N VAL A 486 12.41 -9.34 -21.35
CA VAL A 486 11.57 -9.72 -22.51
C VAL A 486 11.22 -11.21 -22.44
N GLU A 487 12.20 -12.09 -22.19
CA GLU A 487 11.97 -13.52 -22.02
C GLU A 487 11.03 -13.81 -20.84
N TYR A 488 11.22 -13.12 -19.71
CA TYR A 488 10.31 -13.22 -18.57
C TYR A 488 8.87 -12.85 -18.97
N ALA A 489 8.69 -11.74 -19.69
CA ALA A 489 7.39 -11.26 -20.16
C ALA A 489 6.73 -12.24 -21.15
N LEU A 490 7.51 -12.80 -22.09
CA LEU A 490 7.05 -13.81 -23.05
C LEU A 490 6.58 -15.08 -22.35
N ASN A 491 7.34 -15.55 -21.35
CA ASN A 491 6.97 -16.73 -20.57
C ASN A 491 5.69 -16.53 -19.75
N LYS A 492 5.39 -15.28 -19.37
CA LYS A 492 4.15 -14.88 -18.70
C LYS A 492 3.00 -14.53 -19.66
N ASN A 493 3.23 -14.58 -20.98
CA ASN A 493 2.32 -14.13 -22.03
C ASN A 493 1.91 -12.63 -21.91
N TRP A 494 2.75 -11.81 -21.28
CA TRP A 494 2.54 -10.35 -21.16
C TRP A 494 3.07 -9.58 -22.37
N LEU A 495 4.01 -10.18 -23.10
CA LEU A 495 4.43 -9.75 -24.43
C LEU A 495 4.18 -10.90 -25.41
N SER A 496 3.95 -10.53 -26.67
CA SER A 496 3.87 -11.43 -27.81
C SER A 496 4.75 -10.90 -28.95
N TYR A 497 5.03 -11.75 -29.93
CA TYR A 497 5.72 -11.36 -31.16
C TYR A 497 5.04 -10.13 -31.80
N SER A 498 5.84 -9.20 -32.29
CA SER A 498 5.40 -7.89 -32.85
C SER A 498 4.74 -6.92 -31.87
N ASN A 499 4.73 -7.19 -30.57
CA ASN A 499 4.40 -6.15 -29.59
C ASN A 499 5.57 -5.16 -29.45
N TYR A 500 5.24 -3.88 -29.28
CA TYR A 500 6.22 -2.87 -28.90
C TYR A 500 6.42 -2.83 -27.38
N TYR A 501 7.66 -2.62 -26.97
CA TYR A 501 8.05 -2.29 -25.60
C TYR A 501 9.06 -1.13 -25.62
N ILE A 502 9.16 -0.42 -24.50
CA ILE A 502 10.09 0.72 -24.38
C ILE A 502 11.17 0.39 -23.37
N ALA A 503 12.43 0.58 -23.76
CA ALA A 503 13.57 0.47 -22.86
C ALA A 503 14.03 1.86 -22.41
N LEU A 504 14.00 2.11 -21.10
CA LEU A 504 14.56 3.31 -20.48
C LEU A 504 15.83 2.93 -19.71
N GLN A 505 16.98 3.33 -20.24
CA GLN A 505 18.29 2.85 -19.79
C GLN A 505 19.31 4.00 -19.70
N LYS A 506 20.45 3.70 -19.09
CA LYS A 506 21.65 4.55 -19.21
C LYS A 506 22.31 4.30 -20.56
N GLY A 507 22.66 5.35 -21.28
CA GLY A 507 23.38 5.29 -22.54
C GLY A 507 24.81 4.78 -22.37
N THR A 508 25.47 5.19 -21.29
CA THR A 508 26.83 4.74 -20.96
C THR A 508 26.94 4.24 -19.52
N GLU A 509 28.02 3.52 -19.22
CA GLU A 509 28.32 3.08 -17.85
C GLU A 509 28.50 4.27 -16.88
N LEU A 510 28.99 5.41 -17.39
CA LEU A 510 29.27 6.61 -16.62
C LEU A 510 28.02 7.51 -16.39
N SER A 511 26.92 7.32 -17.13
CA SER A 511 25.73 8.15 -16.96
C SER A 511 25.19 8.08 -15.51
N ALA A 512 24.84 9.22 -14.91
CA ALA A 512 24.31 9.24 -13.54
C ALA A 512 22.84 8.77 -13.46
N TYR A 513 22.11 8.83 -14.58
CA TYR A 513 20.68 8.54 -14.69
C TYR A 513 20.36 7.90 -16.04
N CYS A 514 19.13 7.38 -16.21
CA CYS A 514 18.66 6.91 -17.50
C CYS A 514 18.41 8.10 -18.42
N ASP A 515 19.17 8.18 -19.50
CA ASP A 515 19.22 9.27 -20.48
C ASP A 515 18.90 8.77 -21.91
N THR A 516 18.68 7.46 -22.08
CA THR A 516 18.41 6.82 -23.36
C THR A 516 17.05 6.12 -23.32
N VAL A 517 16.19 6.45 -24.28
CA VAL A 517 14.87 5.83 -24.48
C VAL A 517 14.84 5.17 -25.84
N ARG A 518 14.44 3.89 -25.91
CA ARG A 518 14.35 3.13 -27.16
C ARG A 518 12.98 2.48 -27.27
N ILE A 519 12.36 2.60 -28.44
CA ILE A 519 11.18 1.81 -28.82
C ILE A 519 11.72 0.57 -29.52
N LEU A 520 11.28 -0.60 -29.09
CA LEU A 520 11.75 -1.89 -29.59
C LEU A 520 10.55 -2.80 -29.86
N GLU A 521 10.67 -3.62 -30.89
CA GLU A 521 9.69 -4.65 -31.22
C GLU A 521 10.18 -6.01 -30.72
N VAL A 522 9.26 -6.84 -30.22
CA VAL A 522 9.55 -8.23 -29.87
C VAL A 522 9.76 -9.04 -31.14
N THR A 523 11.02 -9.41 -31.41
CA THR A 523 11.43 -10.19 -32.59
C THR A 523 11.55 -11.69 -32.31
N THR A 524 11.55 -12.12 -31.05
CA THR A 524 11.65 -13.52 -30.65
C THR A 524 10.26 -14.15 -30.50
N LYS A 525 9.98 -15.23 -31.24
CA LYS A 525 8.78 -16.06 -31.03
C LYS A 525 9.01 -17.02 -29.84
N LYS A 526 7.96 -17.30 -29.07
CA LYS A 526 7.98 -18.35 -28.05
C LYS A 526 8.35 -19.67 -28.74
N LYS A 527 9.37 -20.36 -28.25
CA LYS A 527 9.65 -21.73 -28.71
C LYS A 527 8.55 -22.62 -28.17
N GLU A 528 7.61 -23.02 -29.02
CA GLU A 528 6.73 -24.14 -28.71
C GLU A 528 7.60 -25.40 -28.72
N LEU A 529 7.82 -25.98 -27.54
CA LEU A 529 8.38 -27.32 -27.44
C LEU A 529 7.27 -28.27 -27.93
N ILE A 530 7.32 -28.64 -29.20
CA ILE A 530 6.54 -29.76 -29.72
C ILE A 530 7.11 -31.00 -29.05
N SER A 531 6.36 -31.60 -28.13
CA SER A 531 6.62 -33.00 -27.75
C SER A 531 6.27 -33.83 -28.97
N CYS A 532 7.27 -34.24 -29.76
CA CYS A 532 7.09 -35.34 -30.68
C CYS A 532 6.68 -36.56 -29.83
N GLY A 533 5.44 -37.01 -30.00
CA GLY A 533 5.07 -38.34 -29.53
C GLY A 533 5.90 -39.34 -30.32
N ASP A 534 6.50 -40.28 -29.62
CA ASP A 534 7.13 -41.46 -30.22
C ASP A 534 6.01 -42.33 -30.84
N ASP A 535 5.57 -41.95 -32.04
CA ASP A 535 4.89 -42.85 -32.96
C ASP A 535 5.91 -43.25 -34.03
N ASP A 536 6.77 -44.21 -33.70
CA ASP A 536 7.36 -45.09 -34.70
C ASP A 536 6.85 -46.51 -34.44
N GLN A 537 5.94 -46.88 -35.35
CA GLN A 537 5.59 -48.24 -35.69
C GLN A 537 6.88 -49.00 -36.03
N ASP A 538 7.05 -50.20 -35.47
CA ASP A 538 7.71 -51.27 -36.19
C ASP A 538 6.85 -52.53 -36.11
N SER A 539 6.15 -52.74 -37.22
CA SER A 539 5.56 -54.00 -37.63
C SER A 539 6.65 -54.91 -38.20
N SER A 540 6.96 -56.00 -37.51
CA SER A 540 7.17 -57.33 -38.11
C SER A 540 7.04 -58.44 -37.08
#